data_AF-A0A2V6ZTD4-F1
#
_entry.id   AF-A0A2V6ZTD4-F1
#
_cell.length_a   1.000
_cell.length_b   1.000
_cell.length_c   1.000
_cell.angle_alpha   90.00
_cell.angle_beta   90.00
_cell.angle_gamma   90.00
#
_symmetry.space_group_name_H-M   'P 1'
#
loop_
_entity.id
_entity.type
_entity.pdbx_description
1 polymer ?
#
loop_
_entity_poly.entity_id
_entity_poly.type
_entity_poly.pdbx_seq_one_letter_code
_entity_poly.pdbx_strand_id
1 'polypeptide(L)' 'MDASTSVATETVYWALDGGIHHAKCAQRMVLTARDSQELHFSCLACTESVRLPLAALTRVAVAT' A
#
# COMPACT_ATOMS: atom_id res chain seq x y z
N MET A 1 -5.53 13.46 -18.14
CA MET A 1 -4.21 13.37 -17.48
C MET A 1 -4.47 12.82 -16.09
N ASP A 2 -4.41 11.51 -15.94
CA ASP A 2 -4.73 10.80 -14.68
C ASP A 2 -3.60 9.78 -14.47
N ALA A 3 -2.46 10.28 -13.97
CA ALA A 3 -1.18 9.58 -14.08
C ALA A 3 -0.59 9.16 -12.72
N SER A 4 -1.36 9.19 -11.62
CA SER A 4 -0.77 9.01 -10.29
C SER A 4 -1.37 7.88 -9.45
N THR A 5 -2.43 7.18 -9.88
CA THR A 5 -3.06 6.15 -9.04
C THR A 5 -2.49 4.73 -9.24
N SER A 6 -1.82 4.43 -10.37
CA SER A 6 -1.34 3.06 -10.66
C SER A 6 -0.12 2.65 -9.83
N VAL A 7 0.82 3.58 -9.61
CA VAL A 7 2.11 3.27 -8.98
C VAL A 7 1.95 2.83 -7.51
N ALA A 8 0.98 3.41 -6.79
CA ALA A 8 0.75 3.04 -5.39
C ALA A 8 0.10 1.66 -5.23
N THR A 9 -0.76 1.23 -6.15
CA THR A 9 -1.43 -0.09 -6.07
C THR A 9 -0.54 -1.23 -6.51
N GLU A 10 0.45 -0.98 -7.38
CA GLU A 10 1.41 -2.00 -7.84
C GLU A 10 2.54 -2.27 -6.83
N THR A 11 2.76 -1.35 -5.88
CA THR A 11 3.80 -1.48 -4.86
C THR A 11 3.33 -2.23 -3.62
N VAL A 12 2.03 -2.50 -3.49
CA VAL A 12 1.46 -3.19 -2.33
C VAL A 12 0.46 -4.27 -2.70
N TYR A 13 0.18 -5.17 -1.76
CA TYR A 13 -0.92 -6.12 -1.85
C TYR A 13 -1.55 -6.35 -0.47
N TRP A 14 -2.81 -6.79 -0.44
CA TRP A 14 -3.47 -7.32 0.73
C TRP A 14 -3.02 -8.75 0.96
N ALA A 15 -2.37 -9.02 2.09
CA ALA A 15 -2.06 -10.40 2.47
C ALA A 15 -3.24 -11.06 3.18
N LEU A 16 -3.20 -12.39 3.26
CA LEU A 16 -4.23 -13.20 3.93
C LEU A 16 -4.31 -12.95 5.44
N ASP A 17 -3.31 -12.28 6.03
CA ASP A 17 -3.31 -11.80 7.43
C ASP A 17 -4.13 -10.50 7.62
N GLY A 18 -4.80 -10.02 6.56
CA GLY A 18 -5.58 -8.78 6.57
C GLY A 18 -4.74 -7.50 6.61
N GLY A 19 -3.42 -7.58 6.37
CA GLY A 19 -2.52 -6.43 6.30
C GLY A 19 -2.16 -6.02 4.88
N ILE A 20 -1.72 -4.76 4.75
CA ILE A 20 -1.01 -4.29 3.55
C ILE A 20 0.45 -4.70 3.63
N HIS A 21 0.94 -5.38 2.59
CA HIS A 21 2.32 -5.83 2.45
C HIS A 21 3.00 -5.15 1.28
N HIS A 22 4.31 -4.94 1.42
CA HIS A 22 5.15 -4.36 0.38
C HIS A 22 5.47 -5.42 -0.67
N ALA A 23 5.12 -5.18 -1.94
CA ALA A 23 5.29 -6.17 -3.01
C ALA A 23 6.75 -6.61 -3.19
N LYS A 24 7.70 -5.66 -3.11
CA LYS A 24 9.13 -5.94 -3.29
C LYS A 24 9.75 -6.72 -2.13
N CYS A 25 9.35 -6.43 -0.89
CA CYS A 25 9.94 -7.06 0.29
C CYS A 25 9.17 -8.30 0.76
N ALA A 26 7.91 -8.48 0.31
CA ALA A 26 6.96 -9.43 0.88
C ALA A 26 6.86 -9.33 2.42
N GLN A 27 6.93 -8.11 2.93
CA GLN A 27 6.85 -7.80 4.37
C GLN A 27 5.68 -6.89 4.65
N ARG A 28 5.10 -7.06 5.84
CA ARG A 28 4.01 -6.21 6.33
C ARG A 28 4.47 -4.75 6.41
N MET A 29 3.64 -3.85 5.92
CA MET A 29 3.85 -2.41 6.09
C MET A 29 3.09 -1.90 7.31
N VAL A 30 3.62 -0.85 7.93
CA VAL A 30 3.00 -0.19 9.09
C VAL A 30 2.33 1.10 8.63
N LEU A 31 1.09 1.33 9.07
CA LEU A 31 0.40 2.60 8.88
C LEU A 31 1.07 3.67 9.77
N THR A 32 1.70 4.66 9.16
CA THR A 32 2.43 5.72 9.86
C THR A 32 1.64 7.01 9.96
N ALA A 33 0.75 7.27 9.02
CA ALA A 33 -0.18 8.39 9.07
C ALA A 33 -1.47 8.07 8.31
N ARG A 34 -2.54 8.77 8.67
CA ARG A 34 -3.83 8.72 8.00
C ARG A 34 -4.40 10.12 7.94
N ASP A 35 -4.79 10.55 6.75
CA ASP A 35 -5.60 11.73 6.56
C ASP A 35 -6.99 11.36 6.03
N SER A 36 -7.76 12.35 5.59
CA SER A 36 -9.14 12.16 5.14
C SER A 36 -9.25 11.42 3.80
N GLN A 37 -8.20 11.37 2.98
CA GLN A 37 -8.19 10.82 1.62
C GLN A 37 -7.09 9.78 1.38
N GLU A 38 -6.01 9.76 2.17
CA GLU A 38 -4.85 8.89 2.00
C GLU A 38 -4.43 8.18 3.29
N LEU A 39 -3.82 7.02 3.09
CA LEU A 39 -3.15 6.21 4.10
C LEU A 39 -1.66 6.14 3.76
N HIS A 40 -0.81 6.41 4.74
CA HIS A 40 0.65 6.37 4.57
C HIS A 40 1.21 5.13 5.23
N PHE A 41 1.95 4.33 4.47
CA PHE A 41 2.55 3.10 4.92
C PHE A 41 4.08 3.15 4.77
N SER A 42 4.79 2.55 5.72
CA SER A 42 6.25 2.37 5.63
C SER A 42 6.59 0.88 5.72
N CYS A 43 7.52 0.42 4.87
CA CYS A 43 8.03 -0.94 4.95
C CYS A 43 9.01 -1.06 6.13
N LEU A 44 8.93 -2.16 6.88
CA LEU A 44 9.87 -2.42 7.98
C LEU A 44 11.20 -3.03 7.53
N ALA A 45 11.30 -3.46 6.27
CA ALA A 45 12.47 -4.14 5.73
C ALA A 45 13.29 -3.29 4.74
N CYS A 46 12.78 -2.14 4.31
CA CYS A 46 13.51 -1.21 3.45
C CYS A 46 13.09 0.24 3.73
N THR A 47 13.66 1.20 2.99
CA THR A 47 13.41 2.63 3.17
C THR A 47 12.18 3.15 2.41
N GLU A 48 11.43 2.27 1.74
CA GLU A 48 10.30 2.66 0.90
C GLU A 48 9.04 2.94 1.73
N SER A 49 8.26 3.92 1.26
CA SER A 49 6.96 4.28 1.81
C SER A 49 5.95 4.43 0.68
N VAL A 50 4.69 4.14 0.98
CA VAL A 50 3.60 4.17 0.01
C VAL A 50 2.48 5.04 0.57
N ARG A 51 1.97 5.95 -0.27
CA ARG A 51 0.72 6.67 -0.02
C ARG A 51 -0.38 6.02 -0.84
N LEU A 52 -1.42 5.55 -0.16
CA LEU A 52 -2.57 4.86 -0.74
C LEU A 52 -3.81 5.73 -0.58
N PRO A 53 -4.36 6.24 -1.70
CA PRO A 53 -5.69 6.86 -1.66
C PRO A 53 -6.73 5.85 -1.18
N LEU A 54 -7.63 6.29 -0.30
CA LEU A 54 -8.74 5.47 0.20
C LEU A 54 -9.57 4.89 -0.94
N ALA A 55 -9.79 5.67 -2.01
CA ALA A 55 -10.51 5.25 -3.21
C ALA A 55 -9.79 4.13 -4.02
N ALA A 56 -8.50 3.90 -3.77
CA ALA A 56 -7.71 2.87 -4.45
C ALA A 56 -7.61 1.56 -3.66
N LEU A 57 -8.01 1.52 -2.38
CA LEU A 57 -7.89 0.34 -1.52
C LEU A 57 -8.62 -0.89 -2.08
N THR A 58 -9.75 -0.69 -2.75
CA THR A 58 -10.54 -1.76 -3.38
C THR A 58 -9.89 -2.34 -4.63
N ARG A 59 -8.86 -1.68 -5.17
CA ARG A 59 -8.10 -2.11 -6.35
C ARG A 59 -6.74 -2.71 -6.01
N VAL A 60 -6.33 -2.67 -4.74
CA VAL A 60 -5.11 -3.33 -4.27
C VAL A 60 -5.29 -4.84 -4.42
N ALA A 61 -4.33 -5.49 -5.08
CA ALA A 61 -4.36 -6.94 -5.30
C ALA A 61 -4.38 -7.70 -3.97
N VAL A 62 -5.06 -8.85 -3.93
CA VAL A 62 -5.08 -9.76 -2.78
C VAL A 62 -4.14 -10.93 -3.07
N ALA A 63 -3.29 -11.30 -2.11
CA ALA A 63 -2.46 -12.49 -2.20
C ALA A 63 -3.34 -13.73 -2.38
N THR A 64 -3.00 -14.56 -3.37
CA THR A 64 -3.65 -15.85 -3.66
C THR A 64 -2.91 -17.01 -3.03
#